data_AF-A0A7X6PW37-F1
#
_entry.id   AF-A0A7X6PW37-F1
#
_cell.length_a   1.000
_cell.length_b   1.000
_cell.length_c   1.000
_cell.angle_alpha   90.00
_cell.angle_beta   90.00
_cell.angle_gamma   90.00
#
_symmetry.space_group_name_H-M   'P 1'
#
loop_
_entity.id
_entity.type
_entity.pdbx_description
1 polymer ?
#
loop_
_entity_poly.entity_id
_entity_poly.type
_entity_poly.pdbx_seq_one_letter_code
_entity_poly.pdbx_strand_id
1 'polypeptide(L)'
;MTSILDQASVTERIRGLTMTSQLKNTDKEFYSTLLLILNSDSDVNVRMAAMNALANFTGNEYVRRELVKSLGLQLSSLVQVSLIDLLS
;
A
#
# COMPACT_ATOMS: atom_id res chain seq x y z
N MET A 1 14.44 -17.53 0.16
CA MET A 1 14.40 -16.78 -1.10
C MET A 1 14.01 -15.36 -0.73
N THR A 2 14.94 -14.41 -0.83
CA THR A 2 14.65 -12.97 -0.65
C THR A 2 13.97 -12.47 -1.92
N SER A 3 12.83 -11.80 -1.80
CA SER A 3 12.09 -11.29 -2.95
C SER A 3 12.95 -10.25 -3.68
N ILE A 4 12.77 -10.09 -5.00
CA ILE A 4 13.41 -8.99 -5.76
C ILE A 4 13.05 -7.62 -5.14
N LEU A 5 11.92 -7.53 -4.43
CA LEU A 5 11.51 -6.38 -3.63
C LEU A 5 12.46 -6.05 -2.46
N ASP A 6 13.20 -7.03 -1.93
CA ASP A 6 14.18 -6.80 -0.85
C ASP A 6 15.50 -6.21 -1.35
N GLN A 7 15.80 -6.30 -2.65
CA GLN A 7 17.06 -5.81 -3.23
C GLN A 7 16.99 -4.33 -3.64
N ALA A 8 15.79 -3.80 -3.88
CA ALA A 8 15.60 -2.40 -4.24
C ALA A 8 15.65 -1.49 -3.01
N SER A 9 16.29 -0.32 -3.14
CA SER A 9 16.31 0.70 -2.10
C SER A 9 14.91 1.28 -1.84
N VAL A 10 14.70 1.83 -0.64
CA VAL A 10 13.45 2.51 -0.25
C VAL A 10 13.01 3.54 -1.30
N THR A 11 13.95 4.35 -1.78
CA THR A 11 13.70 5.37 -2.82
C THR A 11 13.23 4.74 -4.13
N GLU A 12 13.84 3.63 -4.57
CA GLU A 12 13.43 2.92 -5.78
C GLU A 12 12.04 2.32 -5.65
N ARG A 13 11.72 1.74 -4.49
CA ARG A 13 10.38 1.20 -4.22
C ARG A 13 9.31 2.30 -4.26
N ILE A 14 9.56 3.45 -3.63
CA ILE A 14 8.64 4.60 -3.67
C ILE A 14 8.48 5.14 -5.10
N ARG A 15 9.56 5.22 -5.88
CA ARG A 15 9.49 5.64 -7.29
C ARG A 15 8.66 4.66 -8.13
N GLY A 16 8.86 3.35 -7.97
CA GLY A 16 8.09 2.33 -8.67
C GLY A 16 6.58 2.40 -8.37
N LEU A 17 6.22 2.62 -7.10
CA LEU A 17 4.84 2.88 -6.68
C LEU A 17 4.23 4.10 -7.38
N THR A 18 5.00 5.18 -7.47
CA THR A 18 4.53 6.44 -8.08
C THR A 18 4.29 6.27 -9.58
N MET A 19 5.20 5.59 -10.28
CA MET A 19 5.08 5.34 -11.72
C MET A 19 3.90 4.42 -12.05
N THR A 20 3.71 3.36 -11.27
CA THR A 20 2.58 2.42 -11.46
C THR A 20 1.23 3.09 -11.19
N SER A 21 1.15 3.97 -10.20
CA SER A 21 -0.08 4.71 -9.88
C SER A 21 -0.53 5.68 -10.99
N GLN A 22 0.38 6.11 -11.87
CA GLN A 22 0.06 6.99 -13.00
C GLN A 22 -0.56 6.23 -14.19
N LEU A 23 -0.38 4.91 -14.25
CA LEU A 23 -0.96 4.05 -15.28
C LEU A 23 -2.40 3.71 -14.87
N LYS A 24 -3.37 4.41 -15.46
CA LYS A 24 -4.83 4.33 -15.16
C LYS A 24 -5.52 2.98 -15.41
N ASN A 25 -4.80 1.87 -15.55
CA ASN A 25 -5.42 0.55 -15.63
C ASN A 25 -5.67 0.01 -14.23
N THR A 26 -6.93 0.06 -13.82
CA THR A 26 -7.44 -0.33 -12.50
C THR A 26 -7.67 -1.83 -12.40
N ASP A 27 -6.63 -2.60 -12.73
CA ASP A 27 -6.69 -4.06 -12.64
C ASP A 27 -6.58 -4.52 -11.19
N LYS A 28 -7.27 -5.62 -10.87
CA LYS A 28 -7.25 -6.23 -9.53
C LYS A 28 -5.83 -6.50 -9.04
N GLU A 29 -4.92 -6.83 -9.96
CA GLU A 29 -3.49 -7.06 -9.70
C GLU A 29 -2.77 -5.82 -9.16
N PHE A 30 -3.12 -4.63 -9.68
CA PHE A 30 -2.58 -3.36 -9.20
C PHE A 30 -2.96 -3.13 -7.74
N TYR A 31 -4.24 -3.29 -7.39
CA TYR A 31 -4.69 -3.14 -6.01
C TYR A 31 -4.06 -4.18 -5.08
N SER A 32 -3.98 -5.45 -5.49
CA SER A 32 -3.35 -6.49 -4.66
C SER A 32 -1.88 -6.22 -4.40
N THR A 33 -1.18 -5.64 -5.36
CA THR A 33 0.24 -5.28 -5.20
C THR A 33 0.42 -4.17 -4.17
N LEU A 34 -0.39 -3.10 -4.26
CA LEU A 34 -0.35 -2.01 -3.28
C LEU A 34 -0.73 -2.50 -1.87
N LEU A 35 -1.74 -3.36 -1.76
CA LEU A 35 -2.16 -3.96 -0.49
C LEU A 35 -1.08 -4.87 0.10
N LEU A 36 -0.39 -5.65 -0.73
CA LEU A 36 0.76 -6.44 -0.30
C LEU A 36 1.85 -5.54 0.27
N ILE A 37 2.23 -4.49 -0.46
CA ILE A 37 3.26 -3.53 -0.01
C ILE A 37 2.85 -2.86 1.30
N LEU A 38 1.61 -2.38 1.41
CA LEU A 38 1.05 -1.81 2.65
C LEU A 38 1.15 -2.78 3.84
N ASN A 39 0.99 -4.08 3.61
CA ASN A 39 0.94 -5.06 4.70
C ASN A 39 2.31 -5.67 5.04
N SER A 40 3.26 -5.68 4.11
CA SER A 40 4.50 -6.45 4.26
C SER A 40 5.80 -5.72 3.99
N ASP A 41 5.80 -4.50 3.42
CA ASP A 41 7.07 -3.79 3.22
C ASP A 41 7.73 -3.50 4.57
N SER A 42 9.03 -3.74 4.66
CA SER A 42 9.80 -3.57 5.89
C SER A 42 9.88 -2.10 6.32
N ASP A 43 9.89 -1.17 5.37
CA ASP A 43 10.02 0.25 5.64
C ASP A 43 8.66 0.93 5.79
N VAL A 44 8.47 1.62 6.92
CA VAL A 44 7.23 2.32 7.23
C VAL A 44 6.86 3.37 6.18
N ASN A 45 7.85 4.04 5.58
CA ASN A 45 7.61 5.08 4.58
C ASN A 45 7.09 4.49 3.27
N VAL A 46 7.55 3.29 2.90
CA VAL A 46 7.03 2.59 1.70
C VAL A 46 5.60 2.13 1.94
N ARG A 47 5.29 1.62 3.15
CA ARG A 47 3.89 1.30 3.53
C ARG A 47 2.99 2.53 3.49
N MET A 48 3.46 3.67 3.99
CA MET A 48 2.74 4.94 3.91
C MET A 48 2.54 5.41 2.46
N ALA A 49 3.55 5.24 1.59
CA ALA A 49 3.41 5.56 0.17
C ALA A 49 2.36 4.68 -0.52
N ALA A 50 2.32 3.38 -0.21
CA ALA A 50 1.29 2.47 -0.72
C ALA A 50 -0.11 2.84 -0.20
N MET A 51 -0.24 3.23 1.07
CA MET A 51 -1.50 3.74 1.63
C MET A 51 -1.98 4.99 0.88
N ASN A 52 -1.10 5.97 0.67
CA ASN A 52 -1.42 7.20 -0.04
C ASN A 52 -1.88 6.93 -1.49
N ALA A 53 -1.29 5.92 -2.14
CA ALA A 53 -1.75 5.48 -3.45
C ALA A 53 -3.16 4.86 -3.38
N LEU A 54 -3.40 3.95 -2.42
CA LEU A 54 -4.69 3.29 -2.18
C LEU A 54 -5.81 4.28 -1.81
N ALA A 55 -5.48 5.41 -1.20
CA ALA A 55 -6.44 6.45 -0.82
C ALA A 55 -7.25 6.99 -2.02
N ASN A 56 -6.68 6.97 -3.22
CA ASN A 56 -7.37 7.38 -4.46
C ASN A 56 -8.46 6.39 -4.91
N PHE A 57 -8.55 5.22 -4.26
CA PHE A 57 -9.41 4.11 -4.68
C PHE A 57 -10.34 3.61 -3.57
N THR A 58 -10.56 4.36 -2.50
CA THR A 58 -11.46 3.99 -1.38
C THR A 58 -12.93 3.81 -1.80
N GLY A 59 -13.34 4.40 -2.93
CA GLY A 59 -14.64 4.15 -3.54
C GLY A 59 -14.81 2.71 -4.08
N ASN A 60 -13.71 2.01 -4.38
CA ASN A 60 -13.73 0.63 -4.81
C ASN A 60 -13.97 -0.30 -3.60
N GLU A 61 -15.04 -1.10 -3.64
CA GLU A 61 -15.42 -1.97 -2.52
C GLU A 61 -14.36 -3.02 -2.16
N TYR A 62 -13.63 -3.55 -3.17
CA TYR A 62 -12.54 -4.47 -2.94
C TYR A 62 -11.43 -3.78 -2.13
N VAL A 63 -11.00 -2.60 -2.57
CA VAL A 63 -9.94 -1.83 -1.89
C VAL A 63 -10.34 -1.51 -0.46
N ARG A 64 -11.54 -0.93 -0.25
CA ARG A 64 -12.05 -0.57 1.07
C ARG A 64 -12.12 -1.76 2.03
N ARG A 65 -12.62 -2.92 1.57
CA ARG A 65 -12.66 -4.13 2.39
C ARG A 65 -11.27 -4.61 2.80
N GLU A 66 -10.31 -4.62 1.88
CA GLU A 66 -8.96 -5.07 2.21
C GLU A 66 -8.22 -4.06 3.11
N LEU A 67 -8.46 -2.75 2.96
CA LEU A 67 -7.94 -1.73 3.89
C LEU A 67 -8.46 -1.92 5.33
N VAL A 68 -9.73 -2.28 5.49
CA VAL A 68 -10.29 -2.61 6.82
C VAL A 68 -9.58 -3.83 7.43
N LYS A 69 -9.28 -4.87 6.65
CA LYS A 69 -8.50 -6.01 7.14
C LYS A 69 -7.06 -5.61 7.51
N SER A 70 -6.46 -4.72 6.73
CA SER A 70 -5.10 -4.22 6.97
C SER A 70 -4.93 -3.55 8.33
N LEU A 71 -5.98 -2.98 8.93
CA LEU A 71 -5.94 -2.37 10.27
C LEU A 71 -5.38 -3.33 11.34
N GLY A 72 -5.80 -4.60 11.29
CA GLY A 72 -5.37 -5.64 12.24
C GLY A 72 -3.96 -6.19 11.96
N LEU A 73 -3.37 -5.85 10.82
CA LEU A 73 -2.04 -6.31 10.41
C LEU A 73 -0.94 -5.30 10.71
N GLN A 74 -1.28 -4.04 10.99
CA GLN A 74 -0.29 -2.99 11.17
C GLN A 74 0.40 -3.06 12.53
N LEU A 75 1.72 -3.26 12.50
CA LEU A 75 2.58 -3.18 13.70
C LEU A 75 3.01 -1.75 14.04
N SER A 76 2.97 -0.84 13.06
CA SER A 76 3.35 0.56 13.25
C SER A 76 2.12 1.39 13.61
N SER A 77 2.18 2.08 14.75
CA SER A 77 1.11 2.98 15.19
C SER A 77 0.84 4.10 14.18
N LEU A 78 1.87 4.58 13.48
CA LEU A 78 1.71 5.60 12.44
C LEU A 78 0.83 5.09 11.29
N VAL A 79 1.13 3.89 10.77
CA VAL A 79 0.36 3.30 9.67
C VAL A 79 -1.04 2.93 10.14
N GLN A 80 -1.19 2.44 11.37
CA GLN A 80 -2.49 2.08 11.92
C GLN A 80 -3.41 3.31 12.08
N VAL A 81 -2.93 4.40 12.68
CA VAL A 81 -3.70 5.65 12.82
C VAL A 81 -4.06 6.23 11.46
N SER A 82 -3.11 6.27 10.53
CA SER A 82 -3.36 6.79 9.18
C SER A 82 -4.40 5.97 8.41
N LEU A 83 -4.45 4.64 8.61
CA LEU A 83 -5.52 3.80 8.04
C LEU A 83 -6.88 4.08 8.68
N ILE A 84 -6.94 4.33 9.99
CA ILE A 84 -8.17 4.72 10.67
C ILE A 84 -8.70 6.02 10.09
N ASP A 85 -7.83 7.03 9.96
CA ASP A 85 -8.18 8.34 9.40
C ASP A 85 -8.67 8.20 7.95
N LEU A 86 -8.06 7.32 7.14
CA LEU A 86 -8.47 7.07 5.77
C LEU A 86 -9.86 6.39 5.65
N LEU A 87 -10.23 5.58 6.63
CA LEU A 87 -11.47 4.79 6.64
C LEU A 87 -12.63 5.47 7.37
N SER A 88 -12.37 6.62 7.99
CA SER A 88 -13.35 7.47 8.69
C SER A 88 -14.30 8.15 7.71
#